data_AF-A0A3B9C0H2-F1
#
_entry.id   AF-A0A3B9C0H2-F1
#
_cell.length_a   1.000
_cell.length_b   1.000
_cell.length_c   1.000
_cell.angle_alpha   90.00
_cell.angle_beta   90.00
_cell.angle_gamma   90.00
#
_symmetry.space_group_name_H-M   'P 1'
#
loop_
_entity.id
_entity.type
_entity.pdbx_description
1 polymer ?
#
loop_
_entity_poly.entity_id
_entity_poly.type
_entity_poly.pdbx_seq_one_letter_code
_entity_poly.pdbx_strand_id
1 'polypeptide(L)' 'MALQVGIVGLPNVGKSTLFNAVSNNAKAQASNYRFCTIDPNVGQVDVTDFRMDR' A
#
# COMPACT_ATOMS: atom_id res chain seq x y z
N MET A 1 7.70 -2.42 -18.11
CA MET A 1 6.95 -3.09 -17.01
C MET A 1 7.70 -2.82 -15.72
N ALA A 2 7.11 -2.09 -14.78
CA ALA A 2 7.71 -1.89 -13.46
C ALA A 2 7.37 -3.08 -12.56
N LEU A 3 8.31 -3.50 -11.71
CA LEU A 3 8.10 -4.57 -10.74
C LEU A 3 7.09 -4.10 -9.67
N GLN A 4 6.13 -4.94 -9.31
CA GLN A 4 5.17 -4.68 -8.25
C GLN A 4 5.29 -5.73 -7.14
N VAL A 5 5.01 -5.33 -5.90
CA VAL A 5 5.06 -6.20 -4.72
C VAL A 5 3.72 -6.12 -3.98
N GLY A 6 3.22 -7.26 -3.50
CA GLY A 6 1.96 -7.36 -2.74
C GLY A 6 2.18 -7.72 -1.27
N ILE A 7 1.40 -7.11 -0.38
CA ILE A 7 1.38 -7.43 1.06
C ILE A 7 0.34 -8.52 1.31
N VAL A 8 0.75 -9.69 1.81
CA VAL A 8 -0.12 -10.86 2.06
C VAL A 8 -0.10 -11.28 3.54
N GLY A 9 -1.19 -11.88 4.01
CA GLY A 9 -1.30 -12.37 5.39
C GLY A 9 -2.73 -12.59 5.88
N LEU A 10 -2.86 -13.25 7.02
CA LEU A 10 -4.14 -13.63 7.65
C LEU A 10 -5.05 -12.41 7.95
N PRO A 11 -6.36 -12.59 8.14
CA PRO A 11 -7.26 -11.51 8.56
C PRO A 11 -6.77 -10.80 9.84
N ASN A 12 -6.97 -9.50 9.93
CA ASN A 12 -6.68 -8.67 11.11
C ASN A 12 -5.21 -8.59 11.60
N VAL A 13 -4.23 -9.09 10.83
CA VAL A 13 -2.78 -8.97 11.18
C VAL A 13 -2.16 -7.59 10.94
N GLY A 14 -2.97 -6.55 10.72
CA GLY A 14 -2.48 -5.18 10.54
C GLY A 14 -1.98 -4.83 9.12
N LYS A 15 -2.31 -5.62 8.09
CA LYS A 15 -1.91 -5.34 6.68
C LYS A 15 -2.26 -3.93 6.22
N SER A 16 -3.50 -3.49 6.46
CA SER A 16 -3.96 -2.14 6.08
C SER A 16 -3.25 -1.04 6.89
N THR A 17 -2.89 -1.34 8.14
CA THR A 17 -2.11 -0.43 8.99
C THR A 17 -0.71 -0.23 8.43
N LEU A 18 -0.03 -1.32 8.03
CA LEU A 18 1.28 -1.24 7.40
C LEU A 18 1.21 -0.51 6.05
N PHE A 19 0.23 -0.83 5.22
CA PHE A 19 0.03 -0.15 3.94
C PHE A 19 -0.16 1.37 4.12
N ASN A 20 -0.96 1.79 5.11
CA ASN A 20 -1.18 3.21 5.40
C ASN A 20 0.04 3.91 6.01
N ALA A 21 0.88 3.20 6.77
CA ALA A 21 2.08 3.76 7.36
C ALA A 21 3.19 3.99 6.33
N VAL A 22 3.29 3.11 5.33
CA VAL A 22 4.34 3.15 4.32
C VAL A 22 3.91 3.98 3.10
N SER A 23 2.61 4.00 2.75
CA SER A 23 2.10 4.82 1.65
C SER A 23 1.88 6.27 2.09
N ASN A 24 2.62 7.21 1.50
CA ASN A 24 2.40 8.66 1.69
C ASN A 24 1.00 9.12 1.26
N ASN A 25 0.31 8.35 0.41
CA ASN A 25 -1.10 8.53 0.08
C ASN A 25 -1.96 7.74 1.07
N ALA A 26 -2.11 8.30 2.27
CA ALA A 26 -2.91 7.75 3.35
C ALA A 26 -4.42 7.83 3.02
N LYS A 27 -4.93 6.86 2.26
CA LYS A 27 -6.37 6.58 2.12
C LYS A 27 -6.55 5.16 1.56
N ALA A 28 -6.07 4.13 2.26
CA ALA A 28 -6.66 2.80 2.08
C ALA A 28 -8.15 2.94 2.43
N GLN A 29 -9.00 3.04 1.41
CA GLN A 29 -10.42 3.23 1.62
C GLN A 29 -10.97 1.97 2.26
N ALA A 30 -11.31 2.05 3.54
CA ALA A 30 -12.15 1.07 4.23
C ALA A 30 -13.61 1.26 3.79
N SER A 31 -13.88 1.20 2.49
CA SER A 31 -15.24 1.31 1.97
C SER A 31 -15.79 -0.10 1.77
N ASN A 32 -16.64 -0.53 2.71
CA ASN A 32 -17.33 -1.82 2.67
C ASN A 32 -18.53 -1.77 1.69
N TYR A 33 -18.31 -1.47 0.41
CA TYR A 33 -19.37 -1.56 -0.59
C TYR A 33 -19.34 -2.92 -1.28
N ARG A 34 -20.23 -3.81 -0.83
CA ARG A 34 -20.55 -5.04 -1.56
C ARG A 34 -21.07 -4.65 -2.95
N PHE A 35 -20.52 -5.28 -4.00
CA PHE A 35 -20.83 -5.12 -5.44
C PHE A 35 -20.00 -4.14 -6.29
N CYS A 36 -19.00 -3.43 -5.75
CA CYS A 36 -18.01 -2.73 -6.60
C CYS A 36 -16.72 -3.54 -6.75
N THR A 37 -16.10 -3.51 -7.93
CA THR A 37 -14.72 -3.95 -8.12
C THR A 37 -13.85 -3.13 -7.17
N ILE A 38 -13.28 -3.78 -6.16
CA ILE A 38 -12.30 -3.14 -5.27
C ILE A 38 -10.99 -3.13 -6.04
N ASP A 39 -10.66 -2.00 -6.66
CA ASP A 39 -9.32 -1.80 -7.16
C ASP A 39 -8.34 -1.99 -5.98
N PRO A 40 -7.28 -2.81 -6.14
CA PRO A 40 -6.32 -3.03 -5.07
C PRO A 40 -5.72 -1.68 -4.65
N ASN A 41 -5.53 -1.47 -3.35
CA ASN A 41 -4.83 -0.27 -2.89
C ASN A 41 -3.39 -0.32 -3.42
N VAL A 42 -3.07 0.54 -4.39
CA VAL A 42 -1.72 0.69 -4.93
C VAL A 42 -1.11 1.96 -4.35
N GLY A 43 0.02 1.81 -3.66
CA GLY A 43 0.79 2.90 -3.09
C GLY A 43 2.18 2.94 -3.70
N GLN A 44 2.76 4.14 -3.83
CA GLN A 44 4.18 4.32 -4.10
C GLN A 44 4.88 4.74 -2.82
N VAL A 45 6.11 4.27 -2.68
CA VAL A 45 6.96 4.48 -1.51
C VAL A 45 8.33 4.81 -2.05
N ASP A 46 8.87 5.95 -1.63
CA ASP A 46 10.20 6.36 -2.02
C ASP A 46 11.24 5.52 -1.28
N VAL A 47 12.20 4.99 -2.01
CA VAL A 47 13.34 4.28 -1.42
C VAL A 47 14.39 5.32 -1.05
N THR A 48 14.60 5.53 0.24
CA THR A 48 15.65 6.43 0.71
C THR A 48 17.03 5.87 0.34
N ASP A 49 17.80 6.64 -0.44
CA ASP A 49 19.15 6.26 -0.87
C ASP A 49 20.11 7.44 -0.70
N PHE A 50 20.98 7.35 0.31
CA PHE A 50 21.98 8.36 0.66
C PHE A 50 23.02 8.61 -0.45
N ARG A 51 23.11 7.73 -1.45
CA ARG A 51 24.02 7.90 -2.60
C ARG A 51 23.50 8.93 -3.60
N MET A 52 22.20 9.21 -3.57
CA MET A 52 21.57 10.17 -4.48
C MET A 52 21.60 11.62 -3.96
N ASP A 53 22.02 11.83 -2.71
CA ASP A 53 22.14 13.16 -2.07
C ASP A 53 23.46 13.89 -2.41
N ARG A 54 24.21 13.44 -3.41
CA ARG A 54 25.51 13.99 -3.82
C ARG A 54 25.48 14.46 -5.28
#